data_AF-A0A351KQC2-F1
#
_entry.id   AF-A0A351KQC2-F1
#
_cell.length_a   1.000
_cell.length_b   1.000
_cell.length_c   1.000
_cell.angle_alpha   90.00
_cell.angle_beta   90.00
_cell.angle_gamma   90.00
#
_symmetry.space_group_name_H-M   'P 1'
#
loop_
_entity.id
_entity.type
_entity.pdbx_description
1 polymer ?
#
loop_
_entity_poly.entity_id
_entity_poly.type
_entity_poly.pdbx_seq_one_letter_code
_entity_poly.pdbx_strand_id
1 'polypeptide(L)' 'RADLIGFGRPFLSNPDLPVRLQTHAPLNLPDPSLFYGGGIHGYVDYPTRNQEMGLEPLPDFSALID' A
#
# COMPACT_ATOMS: atom_id res chain seq x y z
N ARG A 1 23.17 -4.60 9.96
CA ARG A 1 21.99 -5.31 10.51
C ARG A 1 21.12 -4.25 11.16
N ALA A 2 19.83 -4.22 10.84
CA ALA A 2 18.86 -3.31 11.44
C ALA A 2 17.69 -4.17 11.96
N ASP A 3 17.06 -3.72 13.04
CA ASP A 3 15.94 -4.45 13.65
C ASP A 3 14.60 -4.08 12.99
N LEU A 4 14.50 -2.85 12.47
CA LEU A 4 13.31 -2.31 11.82
C LEU A 4 13.72 -1.43 10.63
N ILE A 5 12.86 -1.41 9.60
CA ILE A 5 12.99 -0.55 8.43
C ILE A 5 11.68 0.22 8.27
N GLY A 6 11.75 1.55 8.32
CA GLY A 6 10.59 2.42 8.06
C GLY A 6 10.45 2.74 6.58
N PHE A 7 9.22 2.63 6.06
CA PHE A 7 8.88 2.98 4.68
C PHE A 7 7.92 4.17 4.66
N GLY A 8 8.30 5.25 3.97
CA GLY A 8 7.44 6.41 3.73
C GLY A 8 6.72 6.30 2.38
N ARG A 9 7.26 6.97 1.36
CA ARG A 9 6.69 7.04 0.00
C ARG A 9 6.23 5.69 -0.60
N PRO A 10 6.96 4.57 -0.45
CA PRO A 10 6.48 3.29 -0.98
C PRO A 10 5.15 2.85 -0.38
N PHE A 11 4.87 3.18 0.89
CA PHE A 11 3.62 2.84 1.57
C PHE A 11 2.45 3.74 1.15
N LEU A 12 2.72 4.97 0.70
CA LEU A 12 1.66 5.87 0.20
C LEU A 12 0.92 5.28 -1.00
N SER A 13 1.66 4.67 -1.94
CA SER A 13 1.08 4.11 -3.17
C SER A 13 0.81 2.61 -3.09
N ASN A 14 1.27 1.91 -2.04
CA ASN A 14 1.14 0.47 -1.91
C ASN A 14 0.53 0.12 -0.54
N PRO A 15 -0.80 0.09 -0.40
CA PRO A 15 -1.46 -0.25 0.88
C PRO A 15 -1.09 -1.68 1.37
N ASP A 16 -0.67 -2.55 0.45
CA ASP A 16 -0.24 -3.93 0.68
C ASP A 16 1.29 -4.11 0.53
N LEU A 17 2.09 -3.05 0.76
CA LEU A 17 3.56 -3.05 0.59
C LEU A 17 4.25 -4.28 1.20
N PRO A 18 3.95 -4.75 2.44
CA PRO A 18 4.61 -5.93 3.00
C PRO A 18 4.44 -7.18 2.14
N VAL A 19 3.25 -7.42 1.60
CA VAL A 19 2.94 -8.57 0.74
C VAL A 19 3.68 -8.46 -0.58
N ARG A 20 3.74 -7.26 -1.16
CA ARG A 20 4.51 -7.04 -2.40
C ARG A 20 6.00 -7.31 -2.21
N LEU A 21 6.59 -6.83 -1.10
CA LEU A 21 7.99 -7.08 -0.78
C LEU A 21 8.28 -8.57 -0.55
N GLN A 22 7.41 -9.28 0.20
CA GLN A 22 7.55 -10.70 0.48
C GLN A 22 7.47 -11.57 -0.79
N THR A 23 6.65 -11.17 -1.76
CA THR A 23 6.38 -11.95 -2.97
C THR A 23 7.08 -11.41 -4.21
N HIS A 24 7.94 -10.40 -4.06
CA HIS A 24 8.60 -9.69 -5.17
C HIS A 24 7.63 -9.19 -6.24
N ALA A 25 6.44 -8.75 -5.81
CA ALA A 25 5.45 -8.20 -6.72
C ALA A 25 5.85 -6.78 -7.18
N PRO A 26 5.41 -6.34 -8.37
CA PRO A 26 5.58 -4.95 -8.80
C PRO A 26 4.96 -3.98 -7.78
N LEU A 27 5.63 -2.85 -7.57
CA LEU A 27 5.12 -1.75 -6.74
C LEU A 27 4.38 -0.74 -7.60
N ASN A 28 3.30 -0.18 -7.06
CA ASN A 28 2.68 1.01 -7.60
C ASN A 28 3.64 2.19 -7.54
N LEU A 29 3.76 2.90 -8.66
CA LEU A 29 4.52 4.13 -8.72
C LEU A 29 3.75 5.23 -7.98
N PRO A 30 4.37 5.90 -7.00
CA PRO A 30 3.72 7.03 -6.36
C PRO A 30 3.64 8.23 -7.30
N ASP A 31 2.56 8.98 -7.22
CA ASP A 31 2.42 10.30 -7.86
C ASP A 31 2.78 11.42 -6.85
N PRO A 32 3.94 12.09 -7.02
CA PRO A 32 4.36 13.15 -6.10
C PRO A 32 3.43 14.37 -6.08
N SER A 33 2.65 14.59 -7.14
CA SER A 33 1.69 15.71 -7.19
C SER A 33 0.53 15.53 -6.21
N LEU A 34 0.30 14.30 -5.74
CA LEU A 34 -0.77 13.92 -4.82
C LEU A 34 -0.28 13.74 -3.36
N PHE A 35 1.00 14.01 -3.07
CA PHE A 35 1.55 13.79 -1.72
C PHE A 35 1.01 14.76 -0.67
N TYR A 36 0.66 15.99 -1.07
CA TYR A 36 0.31 17.07 -0.16
C TYR A 36 -0.93 17.81 -0.66
N GLY A 37 -1.91 18.00 0.22
CA GLY A 37 -3.21 18.54 -0.18
C GLY A 37 -4.00 17.54 -1.01
N GLY A 38 -5.02 18.02 -1.73
CA GLY A 38 -5.90 17.17 -2.53
C GLY A 38 -7.13 16.66 -1.77
N GLY A 39 -7.74 15.59 -2.31
CA GLY A 39 -8.93 14.95 -1.76
C GLY A 39 -8.71 13.46 -1.59
N ILE A 40 -9.72 12.65 -1.92
CA ILE A 40 -9.63 11.19 -1.80
C ILE A 40 -8.66 10.55 -2.79
N HIS A 41 -8.46 11.20 -3.95
CA HIS A 41 -7.60 10.69 -5.02
C HIS A 41 -6.12 10.79 -4.67
N GLY A 42 -5.39 9.70 -4.83
CA GLY A 42 -4.01 9.55 -4.40
C GLY A 42 -3.83 9.39 -2.90
N TYR A 43 -4.94 9.26 -2.13
CA TYR A 43 -4.91 9.08 -0.69
C TYR A 43 -5.49 7.73 -0.26
N VAL A 44 -6.69 7.38 -0.75
CA VAL A 44 -7.38 6.13 -0.36
C VAL A 44 -7.62 5.15 -1.52
N ASP A 45 -7.24 5.52 -2.74
CA ASP A 45 -7.66 4.83 -3.96
C ASP A 45 -6.51 4.18 -4.74
N TYR A 46 -5.30 4.09 -4.16
CA TYR A 46 -4.27 3.20 -4.71
C TYR A 46 -4.72 1.74 -4.56
N PRO A 47 -4.69 0.93 -5.63
CA PRO A 47 -5.15 -0.45 -5.57
C PRO A 47 -4.13 -1.33 -4.85
N THR A 48 -4.64 -2.33 -4.14
CA THR A 48 -3.87 -3.51 -3.73
C THR A 48 -3.54 -4.39 -4.93
N ARG A 49 -2.54 -5.25 -4.81
CA ARG A 49 -2.21 -6.25 -5.83
C ARG A 49 -3.38 -7.18 -6.13
N ASN A 50 -4.15 -7.57 -5.11
CA ASN A 50 -5.33 -8.42 -5.32
C ASN A 50 -6.37 -7.70 -6.16
N GLN A 51 -6.65 -6.42 -5.88
CA GLN A 51 -7.57 -5.62 -6.69
C GLN A 51 -7.08 -5.47 -8.14
N GLU A 52 -5.77 -5.28 -8.37
CA GLU A 52 -5.18 -5.30 -9.72
C GLU A 52 -5.40 -6.64 -10.45
N MET A 53 -5.40 -7.74 -9.70
CA MET A 53 -5.64 -9.10 -10.21
C MET A 53 -7.12 -9.50 -10.26
N GLY A 54 -8.05 -8.61 -9.87
CA GLY A 54 -9.47 -8.93 -9.77
C GLY A 54 -9.83 -9.95 -8.67
N LEU A 55 -8.95 -10.12 -7.69
CA LEU A 55 -9.14 -10.96 -6.52
C LEU A 55 -9.70 -10.12 -5.37
N GLU A 56 -10.41 -10.77 -4.45
CA GLU A 56 -10.88 -10.13 -3.22
C GLU A 56 -9.71 -9.51 -2.45
N PRO A 57 -9.86 -8.29 -1.91
CA PRO A 57 -8.85 -7.67 -1.08
C PRO A 57 -8.57 -8.52 0.16
N LEU A 58 -7.36 -8.40 0.71
CA LEU A 58 -7.02 -9.09 1.96
C LEU A 58 -7.99 -8.66 3.07
N PRO A 59 -8.37 -9.59 3.97
CA PRO A 59 -9.27 -9.27 5.06
C PRO A 59 -8.70 -8.13 5.90
N ASP A 60 -9.59 -7.24 6.34
CA ASP A 60 -9.22 -6.15 7.22
C ASP A 60 -8.77 -6.71 8.57
N PHE A 61 -7.49 -6.54 8.88
CA PHE A 61 -6.88 -6.98 10.13
C PHE A 61 -7.07 -5.97 11.27
N SER A 62 -7.71 -4.82 11.04
CA SER A 62 -8.06 -3.86 12.08
C SER A 62 -8.93 -4.50 13.18
N ALA A 63 -9.76 -5.48 12.81
CA ALA A 63 -10.61 -6.24 13.73
C ALA A 63 -9.88 -7.30 14.57
N LEU A 64 -8.58 -7.52 14.39
CA LEU A 64 -7.78 -8.48 15.18
C LEU A 64 -7.02 -7.83 16.35
N ILE A 65 -7.18 -6.53 16.56
CA ILE A 65 -6.48 -5.74 17.57
C ILE A 65 -7.43 -5.32 18.72
N ASP A 66 -8.69 -5.77 18.68
CA ASP A 66 -9.64 -5.72 19.81
C ASP A 66 -9.44 -6.91 20.76
#